data_AF-A0A7S3YWC9-F1
#
_entry.id   AF-A0A7S3YWC9-F1
#
_cell.length_a   1.000
_cell.length_b   1.000
_cell.length_c   1.000
_cell.angle_alpha   90.00
_cell.angle_beta   90.00
_cell.angle_gamma   90.00
#
_symmetry.space_group_name_H-M   'P 1'
#
loop_
_entity.id
_entity.type
_entity.pdbx_description
1 polymer ?
#
loop_
_entity_poly.entity_id
_entity_poly.type
_entity_poly.pdbx_seq_one_letter_code
_entity_poly.pdbx_strand_id
1 'polypeptide(L)'
;MFRTARDQHTAPFAMQSKTFKPKRKVGEILSGITRDSGSHSGHPVFWFEENRSTGKRRNMNDGLIFTPSEGGYMQRKLPILKWKSSDLQTIDVSVRLEDLERKSDKLKIYCNGRHPHRENDTAEIYLRDIPMPKNSQLIREMQGVAREAGRRGGGGWGRHGGGRGGRGGRGGRNGGRGGGGSASCIVEIGYDKTEGKWVVYRTRPDKGKANFITTCMSTFDALIDNLSAETIVEVCRGQNSDRRGEKRRLGT
;
A
#
# COMPACT_ATOMS: atom_id res chain seq x y z
N MET A 1 -9.57 -15.85 -33.55
CA MET A 1 -10.30 -14.77 -34.24
C MET A 1 -11.67 -14.65 -33.57
N PHE A 2 -11.82 -13.75 -32.58
CA PHE A 2 -13.10 -13.55 -31.88
C PHE A 2 -13.97 -12.60 -32.71
N ARG A 3 -15.18 -13.06 -33.08
CA ARG A 3 -16.11 -12.37 -33.97
C ARG A 3 -16.71 -11.11 -33.35
N THR A 4 -17.14 -10.25 -34.26
CA THR A 4 -17.59 -8.87 -34.18
C THR A 4 -18.91 -8.62 -33.44
N ALA A 5 -18.86 -7.73 -32.45
CA ALA A 5 -19.63 -6.48 -32.28
C ALA A 5 -21.16 -6.38 -32.57
N ARG A 6 -21.90 -7.42 -32.94
CA ARG A 6 -23.35 -7.27 -33.23
C ARG A 6 -24.33 -7.82 -32.21
N ASP A 7 -23.87 -8.47 -31.13
CA ASP A 7 -24.70 -8.90 -29.99
C ASP A 7 -24.11 -8.45 -28.64
N GLN A 8 -23.80 -7.17 -28.48
CA GLN A 8 -23.18 -6.63 -27.25
C GLN A 8 -24.13 -6.51 -26.04
N HIS A 9 -25.36 -7.05 -26.09
CA HIS A 9 -26.35 -6.90 -25.01
C HIS A 9 -26.44 -8.08 -24.03
N THR A 10 -25.62 -9.13 -24.14
CA THR A 10 -25.79 -10.34 -23.32
C THR A 10 -24.78 -10.55 -22.19
N ALA A 11 -23.68 -9.78 -22.14
CA ALA A 11 -22.69 -9.88 -21.07
C ALA A 11 -22.64 -8.58 -20.23
N PRO A 12 -22.79 -8.65 -18.89
CA PRO A 12 -22.71 -7.47 -18.03
C PRO A 12 -21.28 -6.93 -17.86
N PHE A 13 -20.31 -7.46 -18.61
CA PHE A 13 -18.90 -7.07 -18.55
C PHE A 13 -18.20 -7.27 -19.88
N ALA A 14 -17.14 -6.49 -20.11
CA ALA A 14 -16.23 -6.67 -21.24
C ALA A 14 -15.04 -7.52 -20.81
N MET A 15 -14.77 -8.63 -21.51
CA MET A 15 -13.57 -9.42 -21.29
C MET A 15 -12.41 -8.88 -22.13
N GLN A 16 -11.26 -8.66 -21.49
CA GLN A 16 -10.05 -8.19 -22.17
C GLN A 16 -8.81 -8.91 -21.63
N SER A 17 -7.91 -9.30 -22.54
CA SER A 17 -6.62 -9.87 -22.15
C SER A 17 -5.65 -8.79 -21.63
N LYS A 18 -4.74 -9.20 -20.75
CA LYS A 18 -3.59 -8.36 -20.36
C LYS A 18 -2.59 -8.31 -21.52
N THR A 19 -2.00 -7.14 -21.75
CA THR A 19 -0.90 -7.02 -22.72
C THR A 19 0.39 -7.44 -22.03
N PHE A 20 1.11 -8.37 -22.65
CA PHE A 20 2.47 -8.73 -22.23
C PHE A 20 3.46 -8.08 -23.19
N LYS A 21 4.47 -7.40 -22.65
CA LYS A 21 5.55 -6.79 -23.43
C LYS A 21 6.90 -7.40 -23.00
N PRO A 22 7.85 -7.58 -23.92
CA PRO A 22 9.17 -8.08 -23.55
C PRO A 22 9.90 -7.05 -22.67
N LYS A 23 10.76 -7.51 -21.74
CA LYS A 23 11.45 -6.63 -20.77
C LYS A 23 12.16 -5.41 -21.39
N ARG A 24 12.70 -5.54 -22.61
CA ARG A 24 13.33 -4.44 -23.36
C ARG A 24 12.40 -3.24 -23.62
N LYS A 25 11.09 -3.44 -23.53
CA LYS A 25 10.05 -2.43 -23.70
C LYS A 25 9.60 -1.81 -22.38
N VAL A 26 10.26 -2.09 -21.25
CA VAL A 26 9.86 -1.56 -19.95
C VAL A 26 9.80 -0.02 -19.94
N GLY A 27 10.72 0.65 -20.64
CA GLY A 27 10.69 2.12 -20.76
C GLY A 27 9.43 2.65 -21.46
N GLU A 28 8.92 1.93 -22.47
CA GLU A 28 7.67 2.27 -23.16
C GLU A 28 6.45 2.06 -22.25
N ILE A 29 6.51 1.07 -21.34
CA ILE A 29 5.45 0.85 -20.34
C ILE A 29 5.48 1.97 -19.31
N LEU A 30 6.65 2.26 -18.74
CA LEU A 30 6.83 3.28 -17.72
C LEU A 30 6.50 4.68 -18.24
N SER A 31 6.79 4.99 -19.50
CA SER A 31 6.37 6.27 -20.12
C SER A 31 4.86 6.42 -20.26
N GLY A 32 4.12 5.31 -20.27
CA GLY A 32 2.66 5.31 -20.26
C GLY A 32 2.05 5.44 -18.87
N ILE A 33 2.87 5.43 -17.81
CA ILE A 33 2.43 5.62 -16.43
C ILE A 33 2.54 7.10 -16.08
N THR A 34 1.40 7.71 -15.75
CA THR A 34 1.31 9.11 -15.35
C THR A 34 0.89 9.23 -13.89
N ARG A 35 1.54 10.14 -13.16
CA ARG A 35 1.16 10.49 -11.78
C ARG A 35 0.05 11.51 -11.82
N ASP A 36 -1.05 11.23 -11.12
CA ASP A 36 -2.16 12.14 -10.91
C ASP A 36 -1.93 12.92 -9.61
N SER A 37 -1.62 14.21 -9.75
CA SER A 37 -1.41 15.13 -8.63
C SER A 37 -2.72 15.61 -7.99
N GLY A 38 -3.87 15.34 -8.61
CA GLY A 38 -5.20 15.80 -8.17
C GLY A 38 -5.93 14.89 -7.18
N SER A 39 -5.25 13.87 -6.63
CA SER A 39 -5.86 13.00 -5.62
C SER A 39 -6.24 13.80 -4.38
N HIS A 40 -7.54 13.89 -4.10
CA HIS A 40 -8.09 14.60 -2.93
C HIS A 40 -7.53 14.09 -1.60
N SER A 41 -6.94 12.88 -1.61
CA SER A 41 -6.38 12.22 -0.43
C SER A 41 -4.90 12.51 -0.20
N GLY A 42 -4.24 13.34 -1.02
CA GLY A 42 -2.79 13.57 -0.96
C GLY A 42 -1.91 12.36 -1.33
N HIS A 43 -2.49 11.16 -1.35
CA HIS A 43 -1.83 9.93 -1.78
C HIS A 43 -1.64 9.95 -3.31
N PRO A 44 -0.43 9.69 -3.82
CA PRO A 44 -0.18 9.66 -5.26
C PRO A 44 -0.98 8.54 -5.91
N VAL A 45 -1.67 8.85 -7.01
CA VAL A 45 -2.36 7.86 -7.84
C VAL A 45 -1.64 7.80 -9.17
N PHE A 46 -1.37 6.60 -9.68
CA PHE A 46 -0.76 6.43 -10.99
C PHE A 46 -1.76 5.79 -11.94
N TRP A 47 -1.74 6.25 -13.19
CA TRP A 47 -2.58 5.74 -14.25
C TRP A 47 -1.70 5.22 -15.38
N PHE A 48 -2.03 4.06 -15.93
CA PHE A 48 -1.41 3.54 -17.14
C PHE A 48 -2.35 3.72 -18.33
N GLU A 49 -1.87 4.41 -19.35
CA GLU A 49 -2.59 4.59 -20.61
C GLU A 49 -1.98 3.74 -21.73
N GLU A 50 -2.85 3.01 -22.45
CA GLU A 50 -2.45 2.14 -23.56
C GLU A 50 -3.41 2.30 -24.74
N ASN A 51 -2.85 2.48 -25.94
CA ASN A 51 -3.60 2.45 -27.19
C ASN A 51 -3.66 1.01 -27.71
N ARG A 52 -4.88 0.49 -27.94
CA ARG A 52 -5.13 -0.84 -28.52
C ARG A 52 -5.95 -0.71 -29.80
N SER A 53 -6.01 -1.79 -30.58
CA SER A 53 -6.94 -1.88 -31.72
C SER A 53 -8.41 -1.76 -31.32
N THR A 54 -8.74 -2.06 -30.05
CA THR A 54 -10.08 -1.91 -29.46
C THR A 54 -10.34 -0.53 -28.85
N GLY A 55 -9.40 0.41 -28.94
CA GLY A 55 -9.50 1.75 -28.36
C GLY A 55 -8.44 2.07 -27.31
N LYS A 56 -8.52 3.28 -26.74
CA LYS A 56 -7.64 3.77 -25.67
C LYS A 56 -8.13 3.25 -24.32
N ARG A 57 -7.21 2.72 -23.51
CA ARG A 57 -7.49 2.23 -22.17
C ARG A 57 -6.71 3.04 -21.14
N ARG A 58 -7.35 3.34 -20.01
CA ARG A 58 -6.76 4.01 -18.86
C ARG A 58 -7.13 3.23 -17.59
N ASN A 59 -6.14 2.74 -16.83
CA ASN A 59 -6.39 2.05 -15.55
C ASN A 59 -5.48 2.59 -14.47
N MET A 60 -5.92 2.50 -13.21
CA MET A 60 -5.03 2.69 -12.07
C MET A 60 -3.89 1.67 -12.14
N ASN A 61 -2.69 2.11 -11.79
CA ASN A 61 -1.48 1.32 -11.86
C ASN A 61 -0.71 1.47 -10.54
N ASP A 62 -0.14 0.37 -10.06
CA ASP A 62 0.67 0.32 -8.85
C ASP A 62 2.07 -0.22 -9.11
N GLY A 63 2.54 -0.17 -10.36
CA GLY A 63 3.86 -0.59 -10.79
C GLY A 63 3.84 -1.65 -11.90
N LEU A 64 4.80 -2.57 -11.82
CA LEU A 64 5.13 -3.55 -12.86
C LEU A 64 5.14 -4.97 -12.29
N ILE A 65 4.78 -5.93 -13.14
CA ILE A 65 4.91 -7.36 -12.87
C ILE A 65 5.86 -7.96 -13.91
N PHE A 66 6.92 -8.61 -13.43
CA PHE A 66 7.86 -9.35 -14.26
C PHE A 66 7.54 -10.84 -14.15
N THR A 67 7.12 -11.39 -15.28
CA THR A 67 6.76 -12.79 -15.43
C THR A 67 7.84 -13.47 -16.28
N PRO A 68 8.55 -14.48 -15.75
CA PRO A 68 9.47 -15.27 -16.55
C PRO A 68 8.80 -15.83 -17.81
N SER A 69 9.48 -15.73 -18.96
CA SER A 69 9.01 -16.33 -20.22
C SER A 69 9.07 -17.85 -20.21
N GLU A 70 9.94 -18.40 -19.37
CA GLU A 70 10.16 -19.82 -19.16
C GLU A 70 9.46 -20.26 -17.85
N GLY A 71 9.09 -21.53 -17.72
CA GLY A 71 8.50 -22.07 -16.48
C GLY A 71 6.98 -22.34 -16.50
N GLY A 72 6.31 -22.07 -17.62
CA GLY A 72 4.89 -22.34 -17.82
C GLY A 72 3.97 -21.51 -16.91
N TYR A 73 2.65 -21.71 -16.99
CA TYR A 73 1.67 -20.91 -16.24
C TYR A 73 1.82 -21.04 -14.71
N MET A 74 2.17 -22.23 -14.23
CA MET A 74 2.27 -22.50 -12.78
C MET A 74 3.54 -21.94 -12.14
N GLN A 75 4.56 -21.56 -12.93
CA GLN A 75 5.79 -20.89 -12.49
C GLN A 75 6.44 -21.47 -11.23
N ARG A 76 6.42 -22.80 -11.06
CA ARG A 76 6.89 -23.46 -9.83
C ARG A 76 8.39 -23.26 -9.56
N LYS A 77 9.16 -22.91 -10.59
CA LYS A 77 10.64 -22.84 -10.52
C LYS A 77 11.21 -21.43 -10.60
N LEU A 78 10.46 -20.45 -11.10
CA LEU A 78 10.98 -19.10 -11.33
C LEU A 78 10.06 -18.07 -10.67
N PRO A 79 10.61 -17.10 -9.92
CA PRO A 79 9.80 -16.16 -9.16
C PRO A 79 9.09 -15.17 -10.10
N ILE A 80 7.87 -14.79 -9.71
CA ILE A 80 7.22 -13.57 -10.22
C ILE A 80 7.75 -12.42 -9.40
N LEU A 81 8.27 -11.38 -10.07
CA LEU A 81 8.72 -10.18 -9.39
C LEU A 81 7.67 -9.07 -9.57
N LYS A 82 7.41 -8.34 -8.49
CA LYS A 82 6.60 -7.12 -8.53
C LYS A 82 7.51 -5.95 -8.20
N TRP A 83 7.45 -4.92 -9.03
CA TRP A 83 8.00 -3.61 -8.71
C TRP A 83 6.86 -2.63 -8.45
N LYS A 84 7.02 -1.78 -7.45
CA LYS A 84 6.09 -0.71 -7.07
C LYS A 84 6.91 0.55 -6.86
N SER A 85 6.41 1.70 -7.34
CA SER A 85 7.05 2.98 -7.05
C SER A 85 7.16 3.18 -5.54
N SER A 86 8.29 3.73 -5.07
CA SER A 86 8.46 4.07 -3.65
C SER A 86 7.36 5.00 -3.12
N ASP A 87 6.82 5.85 -3.98
CA ASP A 87 5.74 6.79 -3.66
C ASP A 87 4.45 6.06 -3.22
N LEU A 88 4.33 4.78 -3.53
CA LEU A 88 3.19 3.95 -3.17
C LEU A 88 3.49 3.01 -2.01
N GLN A 89 4.68 3.05 -1.42
CA GLN A 89 5.00 2.28 -0.23
C GLN A 89 4.56 3.06 1.00
N THR A 90 3.44 2.64 1.58
CA THR A 90 2.82 3.28 2.72
C THR A 90 2.71 2.33 3.90
N ILE A 91 2.63 2.90 5.09
CA ILE A 91 2.31 2.17 6.31
C ILE A 91 1.17 2.88 7.03
N ASP A 92 0.33 2.11 7.70
CA ASP A 92 -0.71 2.65 8.57
C ASP A 92 -0.21 2.67 10.01
N VAL A 93 -0.22 3.84 10.64
CA VAL A 93 0.27 4.06 11.99
C VAL A 93 -0.82 4.71 12.84
N SER A 94 -0.78 4.50 14.14
CA SER A 94 -1.68 5.14 15.09
C SER A 94 -1.08 6.47 15.56
N VAL A 95 -1.92 7.47 15.71
CA VAL A 95 -1.59 8.78 16.29
C VAL A 95 -2.57 9.03 17.43
N ARG A 96 -2.04 9.37 18.60
CA ARG A 96 -2.86 9.65 19.78
C ARG A 96 -3.37 11.09 19.76
N LEU A 97 -4.58 11.30 20.24
CA LEU A 97 -5.19 12.62 20.36
C LEU A 97 -4.35 13.56 21.23
N GLU A 98 -3.76 13.05 22.31
CA GLU A 98 -2.86 13.81 23.19
C GLU A 98 -1.64 14.39 22.46
N ASP A 99 -1.13 13.67 21.46
CA ASP A 99 0.01 14.12 20.65
C ASP A 99 -0.42 15.13 19.58
N LEU A 100 -1.67 15.07 19.12
CA LEU A 100 -2.27 16.05 18.20
C LEU A 100 -2.64 17.37 18.88
N GLU A 101 -2.98 17.32 20.17
CA GLU A 101 -3.38 18.50 20.94
C GLU A 101 -2.15 19.21 21.56
N ARG A 102 -1.04 18.49 21.72
CA ARG A 102 0.24 19.08 22.09
C ARG A 102 0.73 19.97 20.94
N LYS A 103 1.10 21.22 21.24
CA LYS A 103 1.72 22.17 20.29
C LYS A 103 3.17 21.78 19.93
N SER A 104 3.36 20.53 19.52
CA SER A 104 4.64 19.98 19.06
C SER A 104 4.80 20.24 17.57
N ASP A 105 6.02 20.52 17.13
CA ASP A 105 6.41 20.58 15.71
C ASP A 105 6.48 19.18 15.07
N LYS A 106 6.55 18.14 15.91
CA LYS A 106 6.73 16.75 15.51
C LYS A 106 5.54 15.89 15.92
N LEU A 107 5.15 14.99 15.03
CA LEU A 107 4.10 14.00 15.27
C LEU A 107 4.69 12.71 15.83
N LYS A 108 4.16 12.24 16.96
CA LYS A 108 4.45 10.89 17.46
C LYS A 108 3.53 9.88 16.80
N ILE A 109 4.09 8.76 16.38
CA ILE A 109 3.36 7.67 15.74
C ILE A 109 3.65 6.34 16.43
N TYR A 110 2.65 5.46 16.39
CA TYR A 110 2.68 4.19 17.08
C TYR A 110 2.30 3.07 16.12
N CYS A 111 2.89 1.89 16.31
CA CYS A 111 2.49 0.68 15.61
C CYS A 111 2.09 -0.40 16.62
N ASN A 112 1.48 -1.46 16.12
CA ASN A 112 1.15 -2.60 16.97
C ASN A 112 2.40 -3.48 17.20
N GLY A 113 2.65 -3.86 18.44
CA GLY A 113 3.71 -4.80 18.82
C GLY A 113 3.39 -6.24 18.45
N ARG A 114 4.35 -7.14 18.69
CA ARG A 114 4.29 -8.53 18.18
C ARG A 114 3.32 -9.43 18.93
N HIS A 115 2.89 -9.08 20.15
CA HIS A 115 1.99 -9.94 20.93
C HIS A 115 0.51 -9.54 20.75
N PRO A 116 -0.27 -10.23 19.88
CA PRO A 116 -1.68 -9.89 19.63
C PRO A 116 -2.59 -10.06 20.86
N HIS A 117 -2.12 -10.75 21.91
CA HIS A 117 -2.87 -11.02 23.14
C HIS A 117 -2.50 -10.10 24.31
N ARG A 118 -1.49 -9.24 24.15
CA ARG A 118 -1.19 -8.19 25.12
C ARG A 118 -1.71 -6.90 24.54
N GLU A 119 -2.92 -6.51 24.95
CA GLU A 119 -3.59 -5.28 24.47
C GLU A 119 -2.75 -4.00 24.64
N ASN A 120 -1.67 -4.05 25.43
CA ASN A 120 -0.76 -2.94 25.69
C ASN A 120 0.63 -3.09 25.05
N ASP A 121 0.86 -4.09 24.19
CA ASP A 121 2.13 -4.23 23.48
C ASP A 121 2.12 -3.31 22.25
N THR A 122 2.13 -1.99 22.48
CA THR A 122 2.33 -1.00 21.42
C THR A 122 3.82 -0.73 21.28
N ALA A 123 4.38 -0.98 20.09
CA ALA A 123 5.72 -0.54 19.78
C ALA A 123 5.64 0.91 19.31
N GLU A 124 6.25 1.82 20.08
CA GLU A 124 6.45 3.19 19.65
C GLU A 124 7.54 3.20 18.57
N ILE A 125 7.18 3.63 17.36
CA ILE A 125 8.16 3.83 16.31
C ILE A 125 8.54 5.30 16.34
N TYR A 126 9.76 5.57 16.80
CA TYR A 126 10.37 6.89 16.65
C TYR A 126 10.87 7.03 15.21
N LEU A 127 9.96 7.26 14.26
CA LEU A 127 10.37 7.86 13.00
C LEU A 127 10.79 9.28 13.34
N ARG A 128 12.10 9.54 13.25
CA ARG A 128 12.64 10.88 13.52
C ARG A 128 11.87 11.87 12.64
N ASP A 129 11.18 12.77 13.32
CA ASP A 129 10.69 14.04 12.80
C ASP A 129 9.70 13.90 11.65
N ILE A 130 8.55 13.24 11.87
CA ILE A 130 7.39 13.49 11.00
C ILE A 130 6.93 14.92 11.28
N PRO A 131 7.11 15.88 10.35
CA PRO A 131 6.69 17.24 10.59
C PRO A 131 5.17 17.25 10.77
N MET A 132 4.70 17.99 11.77
CA MET A 132 3.27 18.19 11.95
C MET A 132 2.69 18.77 10.64
N PRO A 133 1.61 18.18 10.08
CA PRO A 133 1.05 18.67 8.83
C PRO A 133 0.67 20.15 8.99
N LYS A 134 1.28 21.04 8.20
CA LYS A 134 0.91 22.48 8.22
C LYS A 134 -0.54 22.70 7.77
N ASN A 135 -1.15 21.70 7.14
CA ASN A 135 -2.54 21.71 6.72
C ASN A 135 -3.47 21.56 7.95
N SER A 136 -4.11 22.67 8.34
CA SER A 136 -5.07 22.70 9.44
C SER A 136 -6.27 21.76 9.23
N GLN A 137 -6.63 21.43 7.99
CA GLN A 137 -7.76 20.53 7.70
C GLN A 137 -7.44 19.08 8.09
N LEU A 138 -6.26 18.57 7.74
CA LEU A 138 -5.86 17.19 8.07
C LEU A 138 -5.71 17.00 9.58
N ILE A 139 -5.17 18.00 10.30
CA ILE A 139 -5.11 17.96 11.77
C ILE A 139 -6.53 17.90 12.35
N ARG A 140 -7.44 18.76 11.87
CA ARG A 140 -8.84 18.76 12.32
C ARG A 140 -9.53 17.42 12.05
N GLU A 141 -9.26 16.82 10.90
CA GLU A 141 -9.75 15.49 10.54
C GLU A 141 -9.21 14.41 11.50
N MET A 142 -7.90 14.37 11.73
CA MET A 142 -7.27 13.43 12.67
C MET A 142 -7.83 13.57 14.08
N GLN A 143 -8.01 14.81 14.57
CA GLN A 143 -8.62 15.11 15.86
C GLN A 143 -10.09 14.65 15.91
N GLY A 144 -10.84 14.88 14.82
CA GLY A 144 -12.23 14.44 14.70
C GLY A 144 -12.36 12.92 14.78
N VAL A 145 -11.57 12.19 13.99
CA VAL A 145 -11.55 10.72 13.97
C VAL A 145 -11.13 10.17 15.33
N ALA A 146 -10.10 10.73 15.96
CA ALA A 146 -9.63 10.27 17.27
C ALA A 146 -10.69 10.51 18.37
N ARG A 147 -11.36 11.67 18.38
CA ARG A 147 -12.45 11.95 19.33
C ARG A 147 -13.65 11.03 19.13
N GLU A 148 -14.02 10.75 17.88
CA GLU A 148 -15.09 9.81 17.58
C GLU A 148 -14.74 8.39 18.05
N ALA A 149 -13.50 7.94 17.80
CA ALA A 149 -13.00 6.67 18.31
C ALA A 149 -13.05 6.59 19.84
N GLY A 150 -12.69 7.68 20.54
CA GLY A 150 -12.79 7.78 22.00
C GLY A 150 -14.24 7.73 22.52
N ARG A 151 -15.17 8.43 21.84
CA ARG A 151 -16.61 8.44 22.19
C ARG A 151 -17.28 7.09 22.00
N ARG A 152 -16.86 6.32 21.00
CA ARG A 152 -17.35 4.95 20.76
C ARG A 152 -16.93 3.97 21.86
N GLY A 153 -16.08 4.39 22.80
CA GLY A 153 -15.87 3.75 24.09
C GLY A 153 -14.83 2.63 24.04
N GLY A 154 -14.01 2.58 25.10
CA GLY A 154 -13.14 1.46 25.47
C GLY A 154 -13.89 0.15 25.78
N GLY A 155 -14.80 -0.26 24.89
CA GLY A 155 -15.47 -1.54 24.87
C GLY A 155 -15.05 -2.32 23.63
N GLY A 156 -13.86 -2.92 23.68
CA GLY A 156 -13.46 -4.00 22.77
C GLY A 156 -13.45 -3.65 21.28
N TRP A 157 -12.32 -3.11 20.81
CA TRP A 157 -11.95 -3.14 19.39
C TRP A 157 -11.71 -4.59 18.94
N GLY A 158 -12.78 -5.36 18.71
CA GLY A 158 -12.62 -6.75 18.30
C GLY A 158 -13.85 -7.64 18.38
N ARG A 159 -14.92 -7.34 17.65
CA ARG A 159 -15.86 -8.37 17.17
C ARG A 159 -16.38 -8.10 15.76
N HIS A 160 -15.47 -7.88 14.81
CA HIS A 160 -15.70 -8.32 13.44
C HIS A 160 -14.98 -9.66 13.23
N GLY A 161 -15.40 -10.67 14.00
CA GLY A 161 -15.08 -12.07 13.80
C GLY A 161 -16.33 -12.77 13.30
N GLY A 162 -16.24 -13.41 12.14
CA GLY A 162 -17.34 -14.06 11.45
C GLY A 162 -18.15 -14.98 12.36
N GLY A 163 -19.46 -14.95 12.16
CA GLY A 163 -20.39 -15.84 12.82
C GLY A 163 -20.06 -17.30 12.52
N ARG A 164 -19.76 -18.06 13.57
CA ARG A 164 -20.25 -19.43 13.71
C ARG A 164 -20.82 -19.57 15.11
N GLY A 165 -22.10 -19.94 15.16
CA GLY A 165 -22.88 -20.05 16.37
C GLY A 165 -22.28 -21.07 17.34
N GLY A 166 -22.22 -20.66 18.60
CA GLY A 166 -22.00 -21.53 19.75
C GLY A 166 -22.86 -21.00 20.89
N ARG A 167 -23.92 -21.75 21.23
CA ARG A 167 -24.83 -21.48 22.35
C ARG A 167 -24.11 -21.72 23.68
N GLY A 168 -24.43 -20.87 24.67
CA GLY A 168 -24.55 -21.28 26.07
C GLY A 168 -23.32 -21.02 26.95
N GLY A 169 -23.41 -19.98 27.78
CA GLY A 169 -22.47 -19.75 28.88
C GLY A 169 -22.80 -18.48 29.65
N ARG A 170 -23.72 -18.58 30.61
CA ARG A 170 -23.94 -17.54 31.64
C ARG A 170 -22.80 -17.61 32.64
N GLY A 171 -22.08 -16.52 32.86
CA GLY A 171 -21.18 -16.40 34.01
C GLY A 171 -20.30 -15.15 33.99
N GLY A 172 -20.42 -14.33 35.03
CA GLY A 172 -19.36 -13.42 35.48
C GLY A 172 -19.39 -11.98 34.96
N ARG A 173 -20.18 -11.11 35.61
CA ARG A 173 -19.95 -9.66 35.57
C ARG A 173 -18.71 -9.33 36.43
N ASN A 174 -17.52 -9.37 35.84
CA ASN A 174 -16.36 -8.69 36.40
C ASN A 174 -16.27 -7.30 35.76
N GLY A 175 -16.67 -6.28 36.52
CA GLY A 175 -16.53 -4.87 36.18
C GLY A 175 -15.07 -4.43 36.27
N GLY A 176 -14.21 -5.00 35.43
CA GLY A 176 -12.87 -4.51 35.23
C GLY A 176 -12.97 -3.08 34.71
N ARG A 177 -12.46 -2.12 35.48
CA ARG A 177 -12.22 -0.74 35.02
C ARG A 177 -11.37 -0.85 33.77
N GLY A 178 -12.00 -0.75 32.61
CA GLY A 178 -11.33 -0.75 31.32
C GLY A 178 -10.26 0.32 31.37
N GLY A 179 -9.00 -0.10 31.20
CA GLY A 179 -7.89 0.83 31.07
C GLY A 179 -8.28 1.86 30.02
N GLY A 180 -8.29 3.14 30.40
CA GLY A 180 -8.65 4.23 29.52
C GLY A 180 -7.68 4.28 28.36
N GLY A 181 -7.98 3.56 27.28
CA GLY A 181 -7.21 3.63 26.05
C GLY A 181 -7.25 5.06 25.55
N SER A 182 -6.09 5.70 25.45
CA SER A 182 -5.99 7.05 24.89
C SER A 182 -6.64 7.07 23.51
N ALA A 183 -7.55 8.02 23.29
CA ALA A 183 -8.17 8.25 22.00
C ALA A 183 -7.09 8.37 20.91
N SER A 184 -7.21 7.62 19.82
CA SER A 184 -6.25 7.62 18.72
C SER A 184 -6.96 7.45 17.38
N CYS A 185 -6.28 7.83 16.30
CA CYS A 185 -6.72 7.56 14.93
C CYS A 185 -5.62 6.84 14.16
N ILE A 186 -6.00 6.05 13.16
CA ILE A 186 -5.06 5.45 12.23
C ILE A 186 -4.87 6.40 11.05
N VAL A 187 -3.63 6.63 10.67
CA VAL A 187 -3.26 7.42 9.49
C VAL A 187 -2.34 6.63 8.58
N GLU A 188 -2.45 6.90 7.29
CA GLU A 188 -1.56 6.35 6.27
C GLU A 188 -0.44 7.35 5.99
N ILE A 189 0.81 6.89 6.12
CA ILE A 189 2.01 7.68 5.87
C ILE A 189 2.87 7.05 4.77
N GLY A 190 3.61 7.89 4.04
CA GLY A 190 4.58 7.49 3.03
C GLY A 190 5.87 8.31 3.12
N TYR A 191 6.94 7.81 2.52
CA TYR A 191 8.22 8.52 2.48
C TYR A 191 8.35 9.32 1.19
N ASP A 192 8.42 10.64 1.30
CA ASP A 192 8.73 11.52 0.17
C ASP A 192 10.25 11.53 -0.05
N LYS A 193 10.71 10.82 -1.08
CA LYS A 193 12.13 10.75 -1.45
C LYS A 193 12.69 12.10 -1.91
N THR A 194 11.86 13.00 -2.44
CA THR A 194 12.29 14.31 -2.92
C THR A 194 12.64 15.21 -1.75
N GLU A 195 11.81 15.19 -0.72
CA GLU A 195 12.00 16.01 0.48
C GLU A 195 12.77 15.28 1.60
N GLY A 196 13.02 13.98 1.43
CA GLY A 196 13.72 13.16 2.39
C GLY A 196 12.97 12.93 3.70
N LYS A 197 11.63 13.05 3.71
CA LYS A 197 10.81 13.06 4.93
C LYS A 197 9.55 12.21 4.82
N TRP A 198 9.05 11.77 5.97
CA TRP A 198 7.75 11.09 6.06
C TRP A 198 6.62 12.11 6.01
N VAL A 199 5.56 11.78 5.27
CA VAL A 199 4.37 12.62 5.10
C VAL A 199 3.11 11.84 5.41
N VAL A 200 2.15 12.51 6.05
CA VAL A 200 0.81 11.94 6.29
C VAL A 200 -0.03 12.16 5.04
N TYR A 201 -0.52 11.08 4.43
CA TYR A 201 -1.40 11.18 3.27
C TYR A 201 -2.85 11.40 3.72
N ARG A 202 -3.39 10.51 4.56
CA ARG A 202 -4.81 10.57 4.95
C ARG A 202 -5.08 9.87 6.28
N THR A 203 -6.25 10.12 6.86
CA THR A 203 -6.78 9.27 7.91
C THR A 203 -7.33 7.95 7.34
N ARG A 204 -7.38 6.92 8.18
CA ARG A 204 -7.86 5.56 7.86
C ARG A 204 -8.97 5.15 8.83
N PRO A 205 -10.15 5.81 8.78
CA PRO A 205 -11.27 5.48 9.67
C PRO A 205 -11.82 4.07 9.40
N ASP A 206 -11.52 3.49 8.24
CA ASP A 206 -11.82 2.10 7.88
C ASP A 206 -10.98 1.08 8.65
N LYS A 207 -9.87 1.49 9.28
CA LYS A 207 -8.97 0.62 10.02
C LYS A 207 -9.15 0.77 11.52
N GLY A 208 -9.46 -0.36 12.16
CA GLY A 208 -9.47 -0.45 13.63
C GLY A 208 -8.09 -0.62 14.27
N LYS A 209 -7.04 -0.86 13.48
CA LYS A 209 -5.68 -1.15 13.98
C LYS A 209 -4.61 -0.61 13.03
N ALA A 210 -3.52 -0.09 13.59
CA ALA A 210 -2.28 0.22 12.87
C ALA A 210 -1.62 -1.07 12.32
N ASN A 211 -0.65 -0.91 11.43
CA ASN A 211 0.21 -2.01 11.03
C ASN A 211 1.03 -2.53 12.23
N PHE A 212 1.41 -3.80 12.15
CA PHE A 212 2.36 -4.39 13.08
C PHE A 212 3.77 -3.90 12.78
N ILE A 213 4.63 -3.84 13.80
CA ILE A 213 6.03 -3.46 13.65
C ILE A 213 6.74 -4.27 12.56
N THR A 214 6.45 -5.56 12.44
CA THR A 214 7.02 -6.43 11.39
C THR A 214 6.64 -5.96 9.99
N THR A 215 5.38 -5.55 9.80
CA THR A 215 4.92 -4.97 8.53
C THR A 215 5.63 -3.65 8.25
N CYS A 216 5.76 -2.78 9.26
CA CYS A 216 6.48 -1.52 9.09
C CYS A 216 7.94 -1.73 8.68
N MET A 217 8.64 -2.65 9.35
CA MET A 217 10.04 -3.00 9.01
C MET A 217 10.16 -3.57 7.61
N SER A 218 9.27 -4.50 7.20
CA SER A 218 9.28 -5.02 5.82
C SER A 218 9.03 -3.94 4.78
N THR A 219 8.19 -2.93 5.08
CA THR A 219 8.02 -1.78 4.19
C THR A 219 9.26 -0.90 4.13
N PHE A 220 9.99 -0.73 5.25
CA PHE A 220 11.26 -0.02 5.24
C PHE A 220 12.33 -0.75 4.43
N ASP A 221 12.45 -2.06 4.57
CA ASP A 221 13.35 -2.89 3.75
C ASP A 221 13.00 -2.72 2.26
N ALA A 222 11.71 -2.81 1.92
CA ALA A 222 11.24 -2.61 0.55
C ALA A 222 11.47 -1.19 0.01
N LEU A 223 11.52 -0.16 0.86
CA LEU A 223 11.85 1.22 0.50
C LEU A 223 13.34 1.39 0.24
N ILE A 224 14.19 0.77 1.07
CA ILE A 224 15.65 0.75 0.95
C ILE A 224 16.06 0.04 -0.35
N ASP A 225 15.45 -1.11 -0.62
CA ASP A 225 15.74 -1.92 -1.81
C ASP A 225 15.02 -1.41 -3.08
N ASN A 226 14.28 -0.31 -3.00
CA ASN A 226 13.44 0.16 -4.09
C ASN A 226 14.27 0.77 -5.23
N LEU A 227 14.30 0.09 -6.38
CA LEU A 227 14.89 0.61 -7.61
C LEU A 227 14.04 1.73 -8.23
N SER A 228 14.70 2.76 -8.77
CA SER A 228 14.02 3.80 -9.53
C SER A 228 13.55 3.28 -10.90
N ALA A 229 12.61 4.01 -11.51
CA ALA A 229 12.12 3.68 -12.84
C ALA A 229 13.27 3.68 -13.88
N GLU A 230 14.18 4.64 -13.77
CA GLU A 230 15.35 4.81 -14.62
C GLU A 230 16.30 3.62 -14.50
N THR A 231 16.62 3.21 -13.27
CA THR A 231 17.46 2.03 -13.00
C THR A 231 16.84 0.76 -13.59
N ILE A 232 15.52 0.59 -13.48
CA ILE A 232 14.83 -0.57 -14.09
C ILE A 232 14.95 -0.56 -15.61
N VAL A 233 14.80 0.61 -16.23
CA VAL A 233 14.96 0.77 -17.68
C VAL A 233 16.37 0.40 -18.10
N GLU A 234 17.38 0.88 -17.38
CA GLU A 234 18.79 0.57 -17.63
C GLU A 234 19.08 -0.93 -17.53
N VAL A 235 18.71 -1.56 -16.40
CA VAL A 235 18.91 -3.00 -16.17
C VAL A 235 18.22 -3.84 -17.25
N CYS A 236 16.99 -3.48 -17.65
CA CYS A 236 16.27 -4.20 -18.69
C CYS A 236 16.83 -4.00 -20.10
N ARG A 237 17.57 -2.91 -20.35
CA ARG A 237 18.27 -2.65 -21.61
C ARG A 237 19.62 -3.38 -21.66
N GLY A 238 20.42 -3.29 -20.60
CA GLY A 238 21.81 -3.77 -20.52
C GLY A 238 21.96 -5.29 -20.66
N GLN A 239 21.01 -6.08 -20.14
CA GLN A 239 21.06 -7.55 -20.23
C GLN A 239 20.96 -8.15 -21.65
N ASN A 240 20.92 -7.33 -22.71
CA ASN A 240 20.94 -7.81 -24.10
C ASN A 240 22.36 -7.93 -24.69
N SER A 241 23.37 -7.21 -24.18
CA SER A 241 24.74 -7.33 -24.67
C SER A 241 25.32 -8.71 -24.36
N ASP A 242 25.11 -9.19 -23.12
CA ASP A 242 25.77 -10.38 -22.62
C ASP A 242 25.22 -11.67 -23.27
N ARG A 243 23.91 -11.73 -23.51
CA ARG A 243 23.28 -12.89 -24.17
C ARG A 243 23.64 -13.03 -25.65
N ARG A 244 23.97 -11.94 -26.36
CA ARG A 244 24.48 -12.04 -27.74
C ARG A 244 25.91 -12.59 -27.76
N GLY A 245 26.72 -12.29 -26.75
CA GLY A 245 28.02 -12.92 -26.55
C GLY A 245 27.90 -14.41 -26.23
N GLU A 246 26.94 -14.78 -25.38
CA GLU A 246 26.74 -16.16 -24.95
C GLU A 246 26.22 -17.07 -26.07
N LYS A 247 25.25 -16.62 -26.89
CA LYS A 247 24.82 -17.38 -28.08
C LYS A 247 25.94 -17.56 -29.10
N ARG A 248 26.81 -16.56 -29.30
CA ARG A 248 27.98 -16.69 -30.17
C ARG A 248 29.03 -17.66 -29.60
N ARG A 249 29.12 -17.80 -28.28
CA ARG A 249 30.03 -18.75 -27.61
C ARG A 249 29.51 -20.18 -27.62
N LEU A 250 28.19 -20.38 -27.62
CA LEU A 250 27.56 -21.71 -27.59
C LEU A 250 27.35 -22.33 -28.98
N GLY A 251 27.75 -21.67 -30.07
CA GLY A 251 27.73 -22.26 -31.42
C GLY A 251 26.33 -22.65 -31.93
N THR A 252 25.28 -22.10 -31.34
CA THR A 252 23.87 -22.27 -31.73
C THR A 252 23.29 -21.00 -32.34
#